data_AF-A0A399T3E4-F1
#
_entry.id   AF-A0A399T3E4-F1
#
_cell.length_a   1.000
_cell.length_b   1.000
_cell.length_c   1.000
_cell.angle_alpha   90.00
_cell.angle_beta   90.00
_cell.angle_gamma   90.00
#
_symmetry.space_group_name_H-M   'P 1'
#
loop_
_entity.id
_entity.type
_entity.pdbx_description
1 polymer ?
#
loop_
_entity_poly.entity_id
_entity_poly.type
_entity_poly.pdbx_seq_one_letter_code
_entity_poly.pdbx_strand_id
1 'polypeptide(L)'
;MIVLIITISSIIIQSCCTEDFKIIGKGNIGAYYDYFNERNRTDTVDRAILIHWHLEYRVASLNDFGLIRSCYATRCAETFENELIESTLEISCDKDFEYNGNTIDHDSNFIGIDELELFFIKTYGSVEIVFTEDFLNKTNFDASDYVFTVKIHTTDEKEFIHSLKLHMDL
;
A
#
# COMPACT_ATOMS: atom_id res chain seq x y z
N MET A 1 -28.71 38.46 27.91
CA MET A 1 -28.87 37.75 26.62
C MET A 1 -27.75 38.11 25.64
N ILE A 2 -26.48 38.12 26.11
CA ILE A 2 -25.28 38.40 25.29
C ILE A 2 -24.21 37.35 25.62
N VAL A 3 -24.13 36.92 26.88
CA VAL A 3 -23.21 35.88 27.36
C VAL A 3 -23.49 34.49 26.75
N LEU A 4 -24.74 34.17 26.39
CA LEU A 4 -25.11 32.85 25.85
C LEU A 4 -24.69 32.65 24.37
N ILE A 5 -24.49 33.74 23.62
CA ILE A 5 -24.10 33.67 22.19
C ILE A 5 -22.60 33.42 22.06
N ILE A 6 -21.78 33.94 22.98
CA ILE A 6 -20.32 33.82 22.92
C ILE A 6 -19.84 32.40 23.31
N THR A 7 -20.60 31.67 24.13
CA THR A 7 -20.26 30.29 24.53
C THR A 7 -20.57 29.24 23.46
N ILE A 8 -21.47 29.54 22.50
CA ILE A 8 -21.81 28.61 21.41
C ILE A 8 -20.84 28.80 20.23
N SER A 9 -20.31 30.01 20.03
CA SER A 9 -19.29 30.29 19.01
C SER A 9 -17.88 29.77 19.35
N SER A 10 -17.63 29.40 20.60
CA SER A 10 -16.33 28.88 21.06
C SER A 10 -16.20 27.36 20.95
N ILE A 11 -17.23 26.66 20.46
CA ILE A 11 -17.23 25.20 20.27
C ILE A 11 -16.92 24.80 18.82
N ILE A 12 -16.87 25.75 17.87
CA ILE A 12 -16.67 25.46 16.43
C ILE A 12 -15.31 25.96 15.92
N ILE A 13 -14.28 25.93 16.76
CA ILE A 13 -12.89 26.01 16.28
C ILE A 13 -12.18 24.77 16.81
N GLN A 14 -12.68 23.62 16.39
CA GLN A 14 -11.92 22.38 16.44
C GLN A 14 -10.84 22.55 15.37
N SER A 15 -9.64 22.94 15.80
CA SER A 15 -8.44 22.93 14.96
C SER A 15 -8.26 21.52 14.42
N CYS A 16 -8.69 21.29 13.18
CA CYS A 16 -8.32 20.11 12.42
C CYS A 16 -6.82 20.19 12.17
N CYS A 17 -6.03 19.55 13.02
CA CYS A 17 -4.63 19.29 12.71
C CYS A 17 -4.62 18.28 11.56
N THR A 18 -4.00 18.67 10.46
CA THR A 18 -3.77 17.83 9.29
C THR A 18 -2.27 17.71 9.10
N GLU A 19 -1.75 16.49 9.08
CA GLU A 19 -0.37 16.22 8.71
C GLU A 19 -0.36 15.87 7.23
N ASP A 20 0.23 16.75 6.42
CA ASP A 20 0.35 16.54 4.98
C ASP A 20 1.64 15.76 4.69
N PHE A 21 1.49 14.63 4.01
CA PHE A 21 2.57 13.78 3.55
C PHE A 21 2.70 13.84 2.03
N LYS A 22 3.89 13.53 1.53
CA LYS A 22 4.17 13.40 0.11
C LYS A 22 4.97 12.14 -0.13
N ILE A 23 4.51 11.30 -1.05
CA ILE A 23 5.24 10.14 -1.56
C ILE A 23 6.38 10.66 -2.44
N ILE A 24 7.61 10.27 -2.09
CA ILE A 24 8.83 10.78 -2.70
C ILE A 24 9.72 9.69 -3.29
N GLY A 25 9.51 8.43 -2.91
CA GLY A 25 10.38 7.34 -3.32
C GLY A 25 9.65 6.00 -3.29
N LYS A 26 10.25 5.03 -3.98
CA LYS A 26 9.69 3.67 -4.07
C LYS A 26 9.73 2.90 -2.76
N GLY A 27 10.40 3.38 -1.71
CA GLY A 27 10.44 2.70 -0.41
C GLY A 27 10.91 1.24 -0.47
N ASN A 28 10.28 0.37 0.32
CA ASN A 28 10.66 -1.04 0.46
C ASN A 28 9.49 -1.98 0.15
N ILE A 29 9.80 -3.10 -0.51
CA ILE A 29 8.86 -4.20 -0.75
C ILE A 29 9.36 -5.49 -0.07
N GLY A 30 8.43 -6.31 0.40
CA GLY A 30 8.74 -7.63 0.94
C GLY A 30 7.53 -8.56 0.92
N ALA A 31 7.78 -9.88 0.97
CA ALA A 31 6.76 -10.90 1.16
C ALA A 31 6.78 -11.43 2.59
N TYR A 32 5.59 -11.72 3.13
CA TYR A 32 5.38 -12.12 4.52
C TYR A 32 4.30 -13.19 4.60
N TYR A 33 4.45 -14.17 5.49
CA TYR A 33 3.35 -15.08 5.83
C TYR A 33 2.32 -14.42 6.75
N ASP A 34 2.75 -13.43 7.54
CA ASP A 34 1.90 -12.61 8.40
C ASP A 34 2.63 -11.27 8.67
N TYR A 35 2.00 -10.17 8.25
CA TYR A 35 2.56 -8.82 8.29
C TYR A 35 2.87 -8.31 9.70
N PHE A 36 2.11 -8.73 10.72
CA PHE A 36 2.25 -8.17 12.07
C PHE A 36 3.54 -8.59 12.78
N ASN A 37 4.35 -9.44 12.13
CA ASN A 37 5.62 -9.89 12.65
C ASN A 37 6.68 -9.87 11.52
N GLU A 38 7.58 -8.90 11.56
CA GLU A 38 8.68 -8.76 10.59
C GLU A 38 9.56 -10.03 10.47
N ARG A 39 9.57 -10.91 11.48
CA ARG A 39 10.28 -12.20 11.42
C ARG A 39 9.63 -13.21 10.48
N ASN A 40 8.40 -12.97 10.04
CA ASN A 40 7.67 -13.80 9.09
C ASN A 40 7.93 -13.40 7.63
N ARG A 41 8.92 -12.53 7.39
CA ARG A 41 9.40 -12.24 6.04
C ARG A 41 9.87 -13.54 5.38
N THR A 42 9.48 -13.74 4.13
CA THR A 42 9.85 -14.89 3.32
C THR A 42 10.34 -14.44 1.95
N ASP A 43 11.19 -15.26 1.35
CA ASP A 43 11.54 -15.24 -0.07
C ASP A 43 11.01 -16.47 -0.80
N THR A 44 10.34 -17.40 -0.10
CA THR A 44 9.80 -18.64 -0.64
C THR A 44 8.27 -18.65 -0.53
N VAL A 45 7.60 -19.10 -1.58
CA VAL A 45 6.14 -19.22 -1.69
C VAL A 45 5.77 -20.70 -1.75
N ASP A 46 5.43 -21.23 -0.59
CA ASP A 46 4.97 -22.62 -0.36
C ASP A 46 3.53 -22.67 0.19
N ARG A 47 2.94 -21.49 0.43
CA ARG A 47 1.59 -21.25 0.95
C ARG A 47 1.24 -19.78 0.75
N ALA A 48 0.05 -19.39 1.19
CA ALA A 48 -0.41 -18.01 1.09
C ALA A 48 0.57 -17.01 1.71
N ILE A 49 0.79 -15.91 0.99
CA ILE A 49 1.66 -14.81 1.41
C ILE A 49 1.02 -13.46 1.12
N LEU A 50 1.53 -12.44 1.80
CA LEU A 50 1.26 -11.03 1.56
C LEU A 50 2.53 -10.39 1.02
N ILE A 51 2.46 -9.76 -0.15
CA ILE A 51 3.48 -8.81 -0.60
C ILE A 51 3.06 -7.43 -0.10
N HIS A 52 3.86 -6.86 0.79
CA HIS A 52 3.66 -5.50 1.31
C HIS A 52 4.69 -4.56 0.68
N TRP A 53 4.19 -3.51 0.04
CA TRP A 53 4.99 -2.44 -0.53
C TRP A 53 4.73 -1.13 0.21
N HIS A 54 5.69 -0.71 1.03
CA HIS A 54 5.64 0.55 1.76
C HIS A 54 6.45 1.61 1.02
N LEU A 55 5.78 2.61 0.45
CA LEU A 55 6.45 3.68 -0.29
C LEU A 55 7.15 4.66 0.66
N GLU A 56 8.24 5.30 0.18
CA GLU A 56 8.93 6.33 0.96
C GLU A 56 8.15 7.63 0.86
N TYR A 57 7.76 8.18 2.01
CA TYR A 57 7.09 9.48 2.10
C TYR A 57 7.79 10.41 3.08
N ARG A 58 7.52 11.70 2.95
CA ARG A 58 7.97 12.75 3.87
C ARG A 58 6.83 13.66 4.23
N VAL A 59 6.94 14.29 5.40
CA VAL A 59 6.05 15.40 5.77
C VAL A 59 6.28 16.55 4.79
N ALA A 60 5.21 16.96 4.10
CA ALA A 60 5.22 18.02 3.11
C ALA A 60 5.09 19.41 3.74
N SER A 61 4.31 19.53 4.83
CA SER A 61 4.20 20.73 5.66
C SER A 61 3.61 20.41 7.04
N LEU A 62 4.05 21.12 8.08
CA LEU A 62 3.30 21.22 9.34
C LEU A 62 2.41 22.46 9.24
N ASN A 63 1.17 22.27 8.80
CA ASN A 63 0.20 23.36 8.67
C ASN A 63 -0.44 23.72 10.03
N ASP A 64 0.30 23.77 11.14
CA ASP A 64 -0.13 24.53 12.34
C ASP A 64 1.01 24.71 13.38
N PHE A 65 1.72 25.84 13.33
CA PHE A 65 2.48 26.34 14.49
C PHE A 65 1.63 27.33 15.32
N GLY A 66 0.30 27.22 15.27
CA GLY A 66 -0.63 28.00 16.06
C GLY A 66 -0.82 27.45 17.47
N LEU A 67 0.06 27.84 18.40
CA LEU A 67 -0.16 27.83 19.86
C LEU A 67 -0.61 26.50 20.48
N ILE A 68 0.31 25.85 21.21
CA ILE A 68 0.05 24.77 22.18
C ILE A 68 -1.23 25.06 22.98
N ARG A 69 -2.35 24.43 22.61
CA ARG A 69 -3.57 24.41 23.40
C ARG A 69 -4.13 22.99 23.38
N SER A 70 -4.04 22.38 24.56
CA SER A 70 -4.58 21.07 24.96
C SER A 70 -4.00 19.83 24.26
N CYS A 71 -3.25 19.06 25.04
CA CYS A 71 -2.98 17.64 24.80
C CYS A 71 -4.29 16.83 24.91
N TYR A 72 -5.08 16.77 23.84
CA TYR A 72 -5.95 15.62 23.58
C TYR A 72 -5.32 14.85 22.43
N ALA A 73 -5.03 13.58 22.64
CA ALA A 73 -4.45 12.67 21.65
C ALA A 73 -5.49 12.30 20.58
N THR A 74 -6.03 13.30 19.88
CA THR A 74 -6.74 13.10 18.62
C THR A 74 -5.67 13.03 17.55
N ARG A 75 -5.44 11.84 16.99
CA ARG A 75 -4.58 11.67 15.81
C ARG A 75 -5.01 12.68 14.75
N CYS A 76 -4.09 13.50 14.27
CA CYS A 76 -4.31 14.43 13.17
C CYS A 76 -4.77 13.63 11.95
N ALA A 77 -5.58 14.22 11.08
CA ALA A 77 -5.91 13.57 9.81
C ALA A 77 -4.63 13.54 8.96
N GLU A 78 -4.22 12.36 8.51
CA GLU A 78 -3.07 12.19 7.63
C GLU A 78 -3.58 12.25 6.18
N THR A 79 -3.05 13.18 5.40
CA THR A 79 -3.41 13.36 3.98
C THR A 79 -2.17 13.31 3.11
N PHE A 80 -2.27 12.72 1.92
CA PHE A 80 -1.19 12.71 0.95
C PHE A 80 -1.43 13.78 -0.11
N GLU A 81 -0.47 14.68 -0.32
CA GLU A 81 -0.52 15.67 -1.41
C GLU A 81 -0.54 15.00 -2.79
N ASN A 82 0.07 13.82 -2.90
CA ASN A 82 0.11 13.01 -4.10
C ASN A 82 -0.34 11.56 -3.81
N GLU A 83 -1.65 11.37 -3.77
CA GLU A 83 -2.28 10.07 -3.53
C GLU A 83 -1.93 9.04 -4.61
N LEU A 84 -1.92 7.76 -4.22
CA LEU A 84 -1.80 6.63 -5.15
C LEU A 84 -3.06 6.54 -6.03
N ILE A 85 -2.88 6.37 -7.33
CA ILE A 85 -3.98 6.12 -8.27
C ILE A 85 -4.16 4.61 -8.38
N GLU A 86 -5.10 4.06 -7.62
CA GLU A 86 -5.33 2.60 -7.49
C GLU A 86 -5.48 1.89 -8.84
N SER A 87 -6.16 2.53 -9.80
CA SER A 87 -6.39 1.98 -11.15
C SER A 87 -5.13 1.89 -12.03
N THR A 88 -3.99 2.41 -11.56
CA THR A 88 -2.70 2.35 -12.27
C THR A 88 -1.76 1.29 -11.70
N LEU A 89 -2.22 0.52 -10.71
CA LEU A 89 -1.46 -0.59 -10.19
C LEU A 89 -1.28 -1.64 -11.29
N GLU A 90 -0.05 -2.08 -11.49
CA GLU A 90 0.30 -3.20 -12.37
C GLU A 90 1.15 -4.20 -11.60
N ILE A 91 0.90 -5.49 -11.82
CA ILE A 91 1.69 -6.58 -11.27
C ILE A 91 2.00 -7.55 -12.41
N SER A 92 3.27 -7.87 -12.57
CA SER A 92 3.81 -8.76 -13.61
C SER A 92 4.93 -9.62 -13.04
N CYS A 93 5.32 -10.67 -13.74
CA CYS A 93 6.51 -11.46 -13.43
C CYS A 93 7.33 -11.79 -14.69
N ASP A 94 8.61 -12.09 -14.51
CA ASP A 94 9.59 -12.31 -15.58
C ASP A 94 9.47 -13.66 -16.31
N LYS A 95 8.51 -14.49 -15.92
CA LYS A 95 8.22 -15.79 -16.52
C LYS A 95 6.73 -16.03 -16.62
N ASP A 96 6.37 -16.91 -17.54
CA ASP A 96 5.01 -17.41 -17.67
C ASP A 96 4.62 -18.22 -16.42
N PHE A 97 3.32 -18.25 -16.15
CA PHE A 97 2.71 -19.19 -15.21
C PHE A 97 1.31 -19.56 -15.71
N GLU A 98 0.74 -20.66 -15.20
CA GLU A 98 -0.64 -20.99 -15.53
C GLU A 98 -1.57 -20.50 -14.42
N TYR A 99 -2.74 -19.98 -14.79
CA TYR A 99 -3.83 -19.68 -13.89
C TYR A 99 -5.12 -20.26 -14.46
N ASN A 100 -5.75 -21.16 -13.70
CA ASN A 100 -6.96 -21.88 -14.09
C ASN A 100 -6.85 -22.57 -15.47
N GLY A 101 -5.67 -23.13 -15.75
CA GLY A 101 -5.34 -23.80 -17.01
C GLY A 101 -5.06 -22.88 -18.21
N ASN A 102 -5.06 -21.56 -18.02
CA ASN A 102 -4.64 -20.59 -19.05
C ASN A 102 -3.24 -20.09 -18.73
N THR A 103 -2.40 -19.95 -19.77
CA THR A 103 -1.10 -19.29 -19.64
C THR A 103 -1.29 -17.80 -19.40
N ILE A 104 -0.64 -17.29 -18.37
CA ILE A 104 -0.40 -15.87 -18.15
C ILE A 104 1.02 -15.59 -18.65
N ASP A 105 1.14 -14.81 -19.72
CA ASP A 105 2.41 -14.52 -20.36
C ASP A 105 3.32 -13.69 -19.43
N HIS A 106 4.63 -13.92 -19.51
CA HIS A 106 5.63 -13.09 -18.85
C HIS A 106 5.44 -11.61 -19.18
N ASP A 107 5.79 -10.75 -18.23
CA ASP A 107 5.63 -9.29 -18.28
C ASP A 107 4.18 -8.79 -18.49
N SER A 108 3.20 -9.68 -18.62
CA SER A 108 1.79 -9.29 -18.70
C SER A 108 1.29 -8.83 -17.33
N ASN A 109 0.44 -7.80 -17.36
CA ASN A 109 -0.22 -7.34 -16.14
C ASN A 109 -1.35 -8.31 -15.81
N PHE A 110 -1.28 -8.94 -14.64
CA PHE A 110 -2.30 -9.87 -14.16
C PHE A 110 -3.12 -9.30 -13.00
N ILE A 111 -3.10 -7.98 -12.82
CA ILE A 111 -4.08 -7.32 -11.95
C ILE A 111 -5.49 -7.60 -12.48
N GLY A 112 -6.40 -8.04 -11.61
CA GLY A 112 -7.75 -8.43 -11.99
C GLY A 112 -8.01 -9.94 -12.04
N ILE A 113 -7.02 -10.77 -11.67
CA ILE A 113 -7.31 -12.13 -11.20
C ILE A 113 -8.12 -12.03 -9.90
N ASP A 114 -9.32 -12.61 -9.88
CA ASP A 114 -10.29 -12.40 -8.79
C ASP A 114 -9.78 -12.85 -7.40
N GLU A 115 -8.97 -13.92 -7.33
CA GLU A 115 -8.41 -14.43 -6.08
C GLU A 115 -7.12 -13.72 -5.64
N LEU A 116 -6.64 -12.75 -6.41
CA LEU A 116 -5.55 -11.86 -6.02
C LEU A 116 -6.16 -10.65 -5.29
N GLU A 117 -6.07 -10.62 -3.97
CA GLU A 117 -6.62 -9.50 -3.19
C GLU A 117 -5.64 -8.33 -3.13
N LEU A 118 -6.17 -7.11 -3.25
CA LEU A 118 -5.40 -5.88 -3.30
C LEU A 118 -5.92 -4.92 -2.24
N PHE A 119 -5.02 -4.39 -1.41
CA PHE A 119 -5.36 -3.40 -0.39
C PHE A 119 -4.47 -2.17 -0.51
N PHE A 120 -5.10 -1.00 -0.49
CA PHE A 120 -4.42 0.29 -0.51
C PHE A 120 -4.53 0.94 0.87
N ILE A 121 -3.43 0.96 1.62
CA ILE A 121 -3.40 1.57 2.94
C ILE A 121 -2.98 3.03 2.79
N LYS A 122 -3.98 3.87 2.46
CA LYS A 122 -3.79 5.30 2.19
C LYS A 122 -3.10 6.05 3.32
N THR A 123 -3.33 5.65 4.56
CA THR A 123 -2.71 6.26 5.76
C THR A 123 -1.18 6.10 5.78
N TYR A 124 -0.64 5.01 5.23
CA TYR A 124 0.80 4.74 5.27
C TYR A 124 1.47 4.80 3.91
N GLY A 125 0.76 5.18 2.85
CA GLY A 125 1.27 5.11 1.49
C GLY A 125 1.75 3.71 1.14
N SER A 126 0.96 2.67 1.47
CA SER A 126 1.29 1.28 1.21
C SER A 126 0.32 0.60 0.24
N VAL A 127 0.84 -0.37 -0.50
CA VAL A 127 0.07 -1.33 -1.31
C VAL A 127 0.32 -2.72 -0.76
N GLU A 128 -0.73 -3.50 -0.60
CA GLU A 128 -0.66 -4.91 -0.23
C GLU A 128 -1.29 -5.77 -1.32
N ILE A 129 -0.61 -6.86 -1.65
CA ILE A 129 -1.03 -7.84 -2.65
C ILE A 129 -1.03 -9.20 -1.95
N VAL A 130 -2.20 -9.82 -1.82
CA VAL A 130 -2.35 -11.12 -1.15
C VAL A 130 -2.39 -12.22 -2.19
N PHE A 131 -1.43 -13.13 -2.11
CA PHE A 131 -1.50 -14.40 -2.82
C PHE A 131 -2.27 -15.35 -1.89
N THR A 132 -3.58 -15.41 -2.09
CA THR A 132 -4.48 -16.24 -1.28
C THR A 132 -4.20 -17.72 -1.52
N GLU A 133 -4.64 -18.60 -0.61
CA GLU A 133 -4.58 -20.04 -0.86
C GLU A 133 -5.36 -20.43 -2.12
N ASP A 134 -6.51 -19.79 -2.37
CA ASP A 134 -7.32 -20.04 -3.57
C ASP A 134 -6.62 -19.60 -4.86
N PHE A 135 -5.89 -18.47 -4.84
CA PHE A 135 -5.02 -18.08 -5.95
C PHE A 135 -3.97 -19.15 -6.21
N LEU A 136 -3.22 -19.53 -5.17
CA LEU A 136 -2.11 -20.49 -5.29
C LEU A 136 -2.58 -21.86 -5.78
N ASN A 137 -3.74 -22.33 -5.31
CA ASN A 137 -4.36 -23.60 -5.73
C ASN A 137 -4.82 -23.61 -7.20
N LYS A 138 -5.05 -22.43 -7.79
CA LYS A 138 -5.45 -22.26 -9.19
C LYS A 138 -4.27 -21.92 -10.09
N THR A 139 -3.12 -21.61 -9.52
CA THR A 139 -1.91 -21.32 -10.27
C THR A 139 -0.97 -22.50 -10.36
N ASN A 140 -0.18 -22.54 -11.41
CA ASN A 140 0.93 -23.45 -11.58
C ASN A 140 2.18 -22.63 -11.93
N PHE A 141 3.05 -22.45 -10.95
CA PHE A 141 4.34 -21.81 -11.11
C PHE A 141 5.42 -22.89 -11.17
N ASP A 142 6.38 -22.76 -12.08
CA ASP A 142 7.54 -23.66 -12.09
C ASP A 142 8.35 -23.49 -10.80
N ALA A 143 8.80 -24.60 -10.20
CA ALA A 143 9.60 -24.59 -8.98
C ALA A 143 10.98 -23.90 -9.19
N SER A 144 10.99 -22.57 -9.07
CA SER A 144 12.10 -21.71 -9.48
C SER A 144 11.92 -20.29 -8.97
N ASP A 145 12.94 -19.46 -9.17
CA ASP A 145 12.88 -18.05 -8.82
C ASP A 145 12.11 -17.24 -9.87
N TYR A 146 11.12 -16.46 -9.42
CA TYR A 146 10.38 -15.46 -10.19
C TYR A 146 10.74 -14.05 -9.70
N VAL A 147 10.81 -13.10 -10.62
CA VAL A 147 10.95 -11.66 -10.32
C VAL A 147 9.63 -10.97 -10.60
N PHE A 148 8.90 -10.68 -9.53
CA PHE A 148 7.67 -9.91 -9.59
C PHE A 148 8.00 -8.43 -9.71
N THR A 149 7.32 -7.71 -10.60
CA THR A 149 7.42 -6.26 -10.74
C THR A 149 6.07 -5.63 -10.47
N VAL A 150 6.05 -4.69 -9.52
CA VAL A 150 4.89 -3.91 -9.13
C VAL A 150 5.10 -2.45 -9.52
N LYS A 151 4.11 -1.85 -10.16
CA LYS A 151 4.14 -0.44 -10.60
C LYS A 151 2.90 0.30 -10.14
N ILE A 152 3.03 1.57 -9.81
CA ILE A 152 1.89 2.44 -9.47
C ILE A 152 2.20 3.91 -9.73
N HIS A 153 1.18 4.69 -10.07
CA HIS A 153 1.28 6.14 -10.27
C HIS A 153 0.65 6.91 -9.11
N THR A 154 1.14 8.13 -8.90
CA THR A 154 0.52 9.12 -8.02
C THR A 154 -0.20 10.22 -8.81
N THR A 155 -1.08 10.96 -8.13
CA THR A 155 -1.83 12.09 -8.71
C THR A 155 -0.93 13.25 -9.19
N ASP A 156 0.33 13.31 -8.77
CA ASP A 156 1.36 14.22 -9.30
C ASP A 156 2.19 13.63 -10.45
N GLU A 157 1.65 12.61 -11.13
CA GLU A 157 2.23 11.95 -12.32
C GLU A 157 3.57 11.23 -12.07
N LYS A 158 3.94 10.97 -10.82
CA LYS A 158 5.12 10.14 -10.55
C LYS A 158 4.78 8.67 -10.67
N GLU A 159 5.66 7.95 -11.34
CA GLU A 159 5.64 6.49 -11.40
C GLU A 159 6.62 5.91 -10.38
N PHE A 160 6.16 4.93 -9.62
CA PHE A 160 7.00 4.10 -8.78
C PHE A 160 7.00 2.67 -9.32
N ILE A 161 8.19 2.07 -9.39
CA ILE A 161 8.40 0.69 -9.81
C ILE A 161 9.27 0.01 -8.77
N HIS A 162 8.85 -1.18 -8.33
CA HIS A 162 9.66 -2.04 -7.47
C HIS A 162 9.59 -3.48 -7.95
N SER A 163 10.71 -4.20 -7.83
CA SER A 163 10.75 -5.63 -8.09
C SER A 163 11.06 -6.42 -6.82
N LEU A 164 10.51 -7.62 -6.71
CA LEU A 164 10.71 -8.58 -5.62
C LEU A 164 10.99 -9.95 -6.23
N LYS A 165 12.07 -10.58 -5.78
CA LYS A 165 12.40 -11.95 -6.17
C LYS A 165 11.78 -12.92 -5.16
N LEU A 166 11.02 -13.90 -5.65
CA LEU A 166 10.41 -14.96 -4.85
C LEU A 166 10.71 -16.33 -5.47
N HIS A 167 11.04 -17.30 -4.63
CA HIS A 167 11.18 -18.70 -5.00
C HIS A 167 9.82 -19.38 -4.89
N MET A 168 9.32 -19.92 -5.99
CA MET A 168 8.05 -20.66 -6.00
C MET A 168 8.33 -22.12 -5.65
N ASP A 169 7.67 -22.65 -4.62
CA ASP A 169 7.80 -24.03 -4.11
C ASP A 169 6.40 -24.56 -3.72
N LEU A 170 5.47 -24.53 -4.69
CA LEU A 170 4.04 -24.85 -4.55
C LEU A 170 3.72 -26.33 -4.79
#